data_AF-A0A5E4DAY4-F1
#
_entry.id   AF-A0A5E4DAY4-F1
#
_cell.length_a   1.000
_cell.length_b   1.000
_cell.length_c   1.000
_cell.angle_alpha   90.00
_cell.angle_beta   90.00
_cell.angle_gamma   90.00
#
_symmetry.space_group_name_H-M   'P 1'
#
loop_
_entity.id
_entity.type
_entity.pdbx_description
1 polymer ?
#
loop_
_entity_poly.entity_id
_entity_poly.type
_entity_poly.pdbx_seq_one_letter_code
_entity_poly.pdbx_strand_id
1 'polypeptide(L)'
;DYTRVVCPVIDIINLDTFSYIESASELRGGFDWSLHFRWEQLPPKQKAQRLDPTEPIRTPIIAGGLFVIDKGWFNYLGKYDMDMDIWGGENF
;
A
#
# COMPACT_ATOMS: atom_id res chain seq x y z
N ASP A 1 -9.99 -0.08 15.84
CA ASP A 1 -8.57 -0.26 16.14
C ASP A 1 -7.81 0.85 15.45
N TYR A 2 -7.33 1.84 16.22
CA TYR A 2 -6.76 3.08 15.69
C TYR A 2 -5.32 2.93 15.22
N THR A 3 -4.66 1.81 15.53
CA THR A 3 -3.26 1.58 15.17
C THR A 3 -3.07 1.05 13.75
N ARG A 4 -4.17 0.89 12.99
CA ARG A 4 -4.15 0.37 11.62
C ARG A 4 -3.95 1.51 10.63
N VAL A 5 -2.96 1.35 9.76
CA VAL A 5 -2.80 2.15 8.55
C VAL A 5 -3.40 1.34 7.41
N VAL A 6 -4.29 1.95 6.63
CA VAL A 6 -5.00 1.26 5.54
C VAL A 6 -4.82 2.00 4.23
N CYS A 7 -4.69 1.27 3.13
CA CYS A 7 -4.62 1.81 1.78
C CYS A 7 -5.68 1.14 0.89
N PRO A 8 -6.19 1.84 -0.13
CA PRO A 8 -7.13 1.25 -1.08
C PRO A 8 -6.41 0.30 -2.04
N VAL A 9 -7.19 -0.51 -2.77
CA VAL A 9 -6.73 -1.02 -4.07
C VAL A 9 -6.62 0.18 -5.01
N ILE A 10 -5.47 0.29 -5.70
CA ILE A 10 -5.18 1.44 -6.55
C ILE A 10 -5.42 1.03 -8.00
N ASP A 11 -6.53 1.50 -8.56
CA ASP A 11 -6.87 1.31 -9.96
C ASP A 11 -6.07 2.25 -10.86
N ILE A 12 -5.99 1.89 -12.14
CA ILE A 12 -5.13 2.57 -13.10
C ILE A 12 -5.96 3.54 -13.93
N ILE A 13 -5.53 4.80 -13.98
CA ILE A 13 -5.95 5.74 -15.01
C ILE A 13 -4.89 5.71 -16.10
N ASN A 14 -5.27 5.32 -17.31
CA ASN A 14 -4.34 5.28 -18.43
C ASN A 14 -3.81 6.70 -18.73
N LEU A 15 -2.49 6.85 -18.83
CA LEU A 15 -1.83 8.15 -18.97
C LEU A 15 -2.18 8.86 -20.29
N ASP A 16 -2.38 8.10 -21.37
CA ASP A 16 -2.59 8.65 -22.72
C ASP A 16 -4.08 8.91 -22.98
N THR A 17 -4.96 8.02 -22.51
CA THR A 17 -6.39 8.05 -22.84
C THR A 17 -7.28 8.51 -21.69
N PHE A 18 -6.76 8.61 -20.47
CA PHE A 18 -7.52 8.85 -19.23
C PHE A 18 -8.63 7.83 -18.95
N SER A 19 -8.61 6.66 -19.62
CA SER A 19 -9.56 5.60 -19.35
C SER A 19 -9.29 4.95 -17.99
N TYR A 20 -10.35 4.68 -17.23
CA TYR A 20 -10.28 3.92 -15.99
C TYR A 20 -10.10 2.43 -16.29
N ILE A 21 -9.15 1.79 -15.59
CA ILE A 21 -8.84 0.37 -15.69
C ILE A 21 -8.78 -0.19 -14.27
N GLU A 22 -9.62 -1.19 -13.99
CA GLU A 22 -9.65 -1.88 -12.70
C GLU A 22 -8.38 -2.73 -12.52
N SER A 23 -7.73 -2.62 -11.37
CA SER A 23 -6.52 -3.34 -11.01
C SER A 23 -6.84 -4.72 -10.42
N ALA A 24 -5.86 -5.63 -10.46
CA ALA A 24 -6.00 -6.94 -9.80
C ALA A 24 -6.12 -6.77 -8.27
N SER A 25 -7.20 -7.30 -7.69
CA SER A 25 -7.49 -7.23 -6.25
C SER A 25 -6.62 -8.14 -5.38
N GLU A 26 -5.80 -8.99 -5.98
CA GLU A 26 -4.95 -9.98 -5.28
C GLU A 26 -3.46 -9.59 -5.23
N LEU A 27 -3.18 -8.28 -5.21
CA LEU A 27 -1.84 -7.74 -5.08
C LEU A 27 -1.59 -7.21 -3.66
N ARG A 28 -0.34 -7.32 -3.21
CA ARG A 28 0.17 -6.65 -2.01
C ARG A 28 1.45 -5.90 -2.34
N GLY A 29 1.83 -4.93 -1.52
CA GLY A 29 3.12 -4.27 -1.63
C GLY A 29 4.26 -5.19 -1.22
N GLY A 30 5.37 -5.10 -1.92
CA GLY A 30 6.64 -5.72 -1.59
C GLY A 30 7.80 -4.81 -1.98
N PHE A 31 9.01 -5.26 -1.69
CA PHE A 31 10.23 -4.58 -2.10
C PHE A 31 11.37 -5.59 -2.30
N ASP A 32 12.40 -5.20 -3.04
CA ASP A 32 13.63 -5.96 -3.18
C ASP A 32 14.78 -5.37 -2.33
N TRP A 33 15.95 -6.00 -2.36
CA TRP A 33 17.12 -5.54 -1.60
C TRP A 33 17.66 -4.18 -2.04
N SER A 34 17.25 -3.69 -3.21
CA SER A 34 17.56 -2.33 -3.65
C SER A 34 16.58 -1.30 -3.09
N LEU A 35 15.66 -1.71 -2.20
CA LEU A 35 14.62 -0.88 -1.59
C LEU A 35 13.73 -0.19 -2.63
N HIS A 36 13.36 -0.92 -3.69
CA HIS A 36 12.37 -0.46 -4.65
C HIS A 36 11.01 -1.10 -4.36
N PHE A 37 9.96 -0.28 -4.29
CA PHE A 37 8.59 -0.76 -4.16
C PHE A 37 8.18 -1.58 -5.40
N ARG A 38 7.46 -2.68 -5.18
CA ARG A 38 6.86 -3.50 -6.23
C ARG A 38 5.51 -4.08 -5.81
N TRP A 39 4.67 -4.38 -6.79
CA TRP A 39 3.46 -5.17 -6.56
C TRP A 39 3.79 -6.67 -6.63
N GLU A 40 3.36 -7.42 -5.62
CA GLU A 40 3.50 -8.87 -5.55
C GLU A 40 2.13 -9.53 -5.52
N GLN A 41 1.98 -10.68 -6.18
CA GLN A 41 0.79 -11.51 -5.99
C GLN A 41 0.75 -12.06 -4.56
N LEU A 42 -0.47 -12.16 -4.01
CA LEU A 42 -0.67 -12.86 -2.75
C LEU A 42 -0.12 -14.31 -2.81
N PRO A 43 0.60 -14.76 -1.79
CA PRO A 43 1.04 -16.16 -1.72
C PRO A 43 -0.16 -17.12 -1.76
N PRO A 44 -0.04 -18.31 -2.39
CA PRO A 44 -1.16 -19.26 -2.53
C PRO A 44 -1.85 -19.60 -1.22
N LYS A 45 -1.08 -19.74 -0.12
CA LYS A 45 -1.61 -19.98 1.22
C LYS A 45 -2.52 -18.85 1.71
N GLN A 46 -2.14 -17.59 1.45
CA GLN A 46 -2.93 -16.43 1.86
C GLN A 46 -4.17 -16.27 0.97
N LYS A 47 -4.06 -16.54 -0.33
CA LYS A 47 -5.21 -16.59 -1.24
C LYS A 47 -6.24 -17.64 -0.79
N ALA A 48 -5.79 -18.86 -0.49
CA ALA A 48 -6.66 -19.95 -0.05
C ALA A 48 -7.34 -19.71 1.31
N GLN A 49 -6.77 -18.82 2.14
CA GLN A 49 -7.36 -18.46 3.45
C GLN A 49 -8.41 -17.35 3.34
N ARG A 50 -8.44 -16.59 2.24
CA ARG A 50 -9.45 -15.56 2.03
C ARG A 50 -10.74 -16.20 1.56
N LEU A 51 -11.78 -16.08 2.37
CA LEU A 51 -13.11 -16.61 2.05
C LEU A 51 -13.99 -15.52 1.41
N ASP A 52 -13.69 -14.25 1.66
CA ASP A 52 -14.41 -13.10 1.12
C ASP A 52 -13.42 -12.13 0.44
N PRO A 53 -13.64 -11.75 -0.83
CA PRO A 53 -12.76 -10.84 -1.55
C PRO A 53 -12.65 -9.46 -0.91
N THR A 54 -13.61 -9.04 -0.07
CA THR A 54 -13.63 -7.75 0.62
C THR A 54 -12.81 -7.73 1.91
N GLU A 55 -12.29 -8.88 2.36
CA GLU A 55 -11.45 -8.94 3.57
C GLU A 55 -10.20 -8.06 3.41
N PRO A 56 -9.67 -7.45 4.47
CA PRO A 56 -8.44 -6.68 4.37
C PRO A 56 -7.23 -7.58 4.03
N ILE A 57 -6.33 -7.08 3.19
CA ILE A 57 -5.05 -7.73 2.90
C ILE A 57 -3.98 -7.13 3.81
N ARG A 58 -3.29 -7.97 4.58
CA ARG A 58 -2.05 -7.55 5.25
C ARG A 58 -0.94 -7.41 4.22
N THR A 59 -0.34 -6.22 4.16
CA THR A 59 0.73 -5.88 3.24
C THR A 59 2.02 -5.53 4.01
N PRO A 60 3.19 -6.05 3.62
CA PRO A 60 4.48 -5.67 4.22
C PRO A 60 4.81 -4.18 4.09
N ILE A 61 4.40 -3.56 2.98
CA ILE A 61 4.69 -2.16 2.64
C ILE A 61 3.52 -1.58 1.84
N ILE A 62 3.35 -0.26 1.85
CA ILE A 62 2.37 0.46 1.00
C ILE A 62 3.10 1.26 -0.08
N ALA A 63 2.38 1.63 -1.14
CA ALA A 63 2.93 2.51 -2.18
C ALA A 63 3.20 3.94 -1.66
N GLY A 64 2.61 4.34 -0.53
CA GLY A 64 2.88 5.60 0.16
C GLY A 64 1.95 6.77 -0.21
N GLY A 65 1.58 6.91 -1.48
CA GLY A 65 0.80 8.08 -1.94
C GLY A 65 -0.68 8.12 -1.50
N LEU A 66 -1.27 6.98 -1.15
CA LEU A 66 -2.70 6.84 -0.84
C LEU A 66 -2.89 5.97 0.39
N PHE A 67 -3.24 6.57 1.53
CA PHE A 67 -3.55 5.84 2.76
C PHE A 67 -4.40 6.68 3.71
N VAL A 68 -4.96 5.99 4.71
CA VAL A 68 -5.66 6.60 5.85
C VAL A 68 -4.99 6.10 7.13
N ILE A 69 -4.75 7.04 8.05
CA ILE A 69 -4.19 6.78 9.38
C ILE A 69 -4.91 7.65 10.40
N ASP A 70 -5.07 7.15 11.62
CA ASP A 70 -5.51 7.98 12.74
C ASP A 70 -4.49 9.10 13.03
N LYS A 71 -4.98 10.33 13.23
CA LYS A 71 -4.12 11.49 13.46
C LYS A 71 -3.32 11.39 14.76
N GLY A 72 -3.92 10.86 15.83
CA GLY A 72 -3.23 10.66 17.10
C GLY A 72 -2.10 9.64 16.96
N TRP A 73 -2.39 8.54 16.26
CA TRP A 73 -1.41 7.50 15.95
C TRP A 73 -0.26 7.99 15.07
N PHE A 74 -0.55 8.78 14.03
CA PHE A 74 0.49 9.38 13.17
C PHE A 74 1.45 10.27 13.96
N ASN A 75 0.93 11.10 14.87
CA ASN A 75 1.76 11.93 15.73
C ASN A 75 2.57 11.09 16.72
N TYR A 76 1.98 10.04 17.30
CA TYR A 76 2.64 9.15 18.24
C TYR A 76 3.81 8.39 17.61
N LEU A 77 3.66 7.93 16.35
CA LEU A 77 4.72 7.21 15.63
C LEU A 77 5.88 8.11 15.16
N GLY A 78 5.74 9.44 15.24
CA GLY A 78 6.79 10.38 14.86
C GLY A 78 6.62 11.04 13.49
N LYS A 79 5.45 10.90 12.85
CA LYS A 79 5.17 11.45 11.50
C LYS A 79 6.16 10.92 10.45
N TYR A 80 6.52 11.76 9.47
CA TYR A 80 7.61 11.50 8.53
C TYR A 80 8.92 12.11 9.05
N ASP A 81 10.04 11.55 8.60
CA ASP A 81 11.36 12.14 8.78
C ASP A 81 11.45 13.47 8.02
N MET A 82 11.85 14.53 8.71
CA MET A 82 11.90 15.89 8.17
C MET A 82 13.17 16.16 7.35
N ASP A 83 14.17 15.28 7.44
CA ASP A 83 15.42 15.39 6.67
C ASP A 83 15.31 14.70 5.29
N MET A 84 14.22 13.98 5.01
CA MET A 84 13.91 13.50 3.67
C MET A 84 13.61 14.68 2.73
N ASP A 85 14.18 14.62 1.52
CA ASP A 85 14.05 15.70 0.53
C ASP A 85 13.40 15.20 -0.76
N ILE A 86 12.59 16.06 -1.36
CA ILE A 86 11.87 15.87 -2.63
C ILE A 86 10.92 14.67 -2.65
N TRP A 87 11.42 13.45 -2.86
CA TRP A 87 10.61 12.25 -3.09
C TRP A 87 11.45 10.96 -2.99
N GLY A 88 10.82 9.91 -2.44
CA GLY A 88 11.32 8.55 -2.47
C GLY A 88 11.84 8.08 -1.12
N GLY A 89 11.46 6.85 -0.74
CA GLY A 89 11.92 6.21 0.48
C GLY A 89 11.00 6.42 1.69
N GLU A 90 10.07 7.38 1.65
CA GLU A 90 9.20 7.69 2.79
C GLU A 90 8.20 6.58 3.15
N ASN A 91 7.99 5.65 2.22
CA ASN A 91 7.10 4.51 2.39
C ASN A 91 7.77 3.28 3.05
N PHE A 92 9.06 3.36 3.40
CA PHE A 92 9.84 2.29 4.04
C PHE A 92 9.93 2.41 5.56
#